data_AF-A0A2E9W058-F1
#
_entry.id   AF-A0A2E9W058-F1
#
_cell.length_a   1.000
_cell.length_b   1.000
_cell.length_c   1.000
_cell.angle_alpha   90.00
_cell.angle_beta   90.00
_cell.angle_gamma   90.00
#
_symmetry.space_group_name_H-M   'P 1'
#
loop_
_entity.id
_entity.type
_entity.pdbx_description
1 polymer ?
#
loop_
_entity_poly.entity_id
_entity_poly.type
_entity_poly.pdbx_seq_one_letter_code
_entity_poly.pdbx_strand_id
1 'polypeptide(L)'
;IDPYAQGLSSSSRQRRSATKEGYGMFDLINHVHGSEDYDFVDKTKMGVTGHSMGGNAAIRGANYFGKEAARLNEESKLHSIYISGYVLTLRNSILKHFQSNAGVSYALYDEGAFRNKLKGWDAGNMQIAPESLRFVNWGIYNKAQGETKIELGKYYGNAKDRSLRVVHNEPVLHPFQPYNFEAMQNQIEFFVKTFEINPSLTSKNQIWHWKEFFTLLNMIAALIMIIPLTKLILGFGFFKTIKKAIPNPLPRSNKIGRLIFWFIFFLGAGIASITFIPMVEVAKVLFPEASNREMTWFFPQRMNNSVMLWAVFNGLVGFFLFFSSYYFHGRKHGITPENWGINISLIDFSKTVILSFLIFGIFYVFLNVIYFFFHVDYRFWFMGVRIFQLEMLLVLIMYAPFFYVFFLSNSLRVNGSMRVKDQPEWLSMLIGGFGNSLGLMIIILIQYLVFASTGTVFWTTNWLSVNLLFAIVPMMFVLPYFNRYFFNMSGQIYLGPMITTLVFIMILSTNTVLYLPL
;
A
#
# COMPACT_ATOMS: atom_id res chain seq x y z
N ILE A 1 -3.35 -17.43 1.18
CA ILE A 1 -2.75 -17.51 -0.16
C ILE A 1 -2.24 -16.15 -0.57
N ASP A 2 -1.16 -16.12 -1.32
CA ASP A 2 -0.85 -14.95 -2.13
C ASP A 2 -1.80 -14.95 -3.35
N PRO A 3 -2.50 -13.83 -3.63
CA PRO A 3 -3.31 -13.71 -4.83
C PRO A 3 -2.47 -13.83 -6.11
N TYR A 4 -3.04 -14.36 -7.20
CA TYR A 4 -2.41 -14.22 -8.51
C TYR A 4 -1.98 -12.76 -8.78
N ALA A 5 -0.79 -12.60 -9.37
CA ALA A 5 -0.10 -11.33 -9.63
C ALA A 5 0.34 -10.56 -8.36
N GLN A 6 0.41 -11.19 -7.19
CA GLN A 6 0.84 -10.56 -5.93
C GLN A 6 1.75 -11.50 -5.13
N GLY A 7 2.59 -10.91 -4.27
CA GLY A 7 3.47 -11.67 -3.38
C GLY A 7 4.38 -12.61 -4.17
N LEU A 8 4.36 -13.90 -3.81
CA LEU A 8 5.13 -14.97 -4.46
C LEU A 8 4.31 -15.76 -5.49
N SER A 9 3.11 -15.30 -5.84
CA SER A 9 2.26 -15.98 -6.83
C SER A 9 2.44 -15.40 -8.23
N SER A 10 2.42 -16.29 -9.23
CA SER A 10 2.51 -15.92 -10.65
C SER A 10 1.29 -15.12 -11.12
N SER A 11 1.41 -14.49 -12.28
CA SER A 11 0.32 -13.74 -12.90
C SER A 11 -0.73 -14.65 -13.52
N SER A 12 -1.97 -14.15 -13.59
CA SER A 12 -3.05 -14.81 -14.34
C SER A 12 -3.31 -14.07 -15.66
N ARG A 13 -3.62 -14.84 -16.73
CA ARG A 13 -4.15 -14.30 -18.00
C ARG A 13 -5.55 -13.68 -17.83
N GLN A 14 -6.21 -13.93 -16.71
CA GLN A 14 -7.53 -13.40 -16.41
C GLN A 14 -7.46 -12.00 -15.79
N ARG A 15 -7.78 -10.99 -16.60
CA ARG A 15 -7.84 -9.56 -16.21
C ARG A 15 -8.75 -9.29 -15.01
N ARG A 16 -9.69 -10.18 -14.71
CA ARG A 16 -10.59 -10.10 -13.54
C ARG A 16 -10.43 -11.30 -12.60
N SER A 17 -9.19 -11.67 -12.30
CA SER A 17 -8.85 -12.86 -11.50
C SER A 17 -9.62 -12.93 -10.17
N ALA A 18 -9.73 -11.83 -9.40
CA ALA A 18 -10.57 -11.77 -8.19
C ALA A 18 -12.01 -12.29 -8.40
N THR A 19 -12.58 -12.00 -9.56
CA THR A 19 -13.98 -12.29 -9.88
C THR A 19 -14.17 -13.67 -10.50
N LYS A 20 -13.19 -14.13 -11.28
CA LYS A 20 -13.29 -15.31 -12.15
C LYS A 20 -12.56 -16.52 -11.61
N GLU A 21 -11.55 -16.30 -10.77
CA GLU A 21 -10.68 -17.32 -10.20
C GLU A 21 -10.60 -17.20 -8.66
N GLY A 22 -11.27 -16.19 -8.08
CA GLY A 22 -11.13 -15.89 -6.66
C GLY A 22 -9.69 -15.55 -6.25
N TYR A 23 -8.89 -15.02 -7.17
CA TYR A 23 -7.44 -14.87 -7.00
C TYR A 23 -6.69 -16.18 -6.71
N GLY A 24 -7.14 -17.30 -7.29
CA GLY A 24 -6.58 -18.63 -7.05
C GLY A 24 -7.25 -19.39 -5.91
N MET A 25 -8.14 -18.73 -5.15
CA MET A 25 -8.92 -19.39 -4.09
C MET A 25 -9.80 -20.52 -4.65
N PHE A 26 -10.33 -20.41 -5.88
CA PHE A 26 -11.16 -21.47 -6.44
C PHE A 26 -10.36 -22.76 -6.66
N ASP A 27 -9.16 -22.61 -7.23
CA ASP A 27 -8.26 -23.74 -7.47
C ASP A 27 -7.78 -24.36 -6.16
N LEU A 28 -7.44 -23.53 -5.16
CA LEU A 28 -7.06 -24.01 -3.83
C LEU A 28 -8.17 -24.85 -3.18
N ILE A 29 -9.41 -24.36 -3.18
CA ILE A 29 -10.54 -25.09 -2.58
C ILE A 29 -10.78 -26.41 -3.31
N ASN A 30 -10.71 -26.42 -4.65
CA ASN A 30 -10.82 -27.65 -5.41
C ASN A 30 -9.70 -28.64 -5.10
N HIS A 31 -8.46 -28.15 -4.99
CA HIS A 31 -7.29 -28.97 -4.68
C HIS A 31 -7.39 -29.60 -3.29
N VAL A 32 -7.68 -28.80 -2.25
CA VAL A 32 -7.82 -29.28 -0.87
C VAL A 32 -9.00 -30.24 -0.72
N HIS A 33 -10.13 -29.94 -1.36
CA HIS A 33 -11.30 -30.83 -1.31
C HIS A 33 -11.02 -32.18 -1.99
N GLY A 34 -10.38 -32.15 -3.17
CA GLY A 34 -10.17 -33.33 -4.00
C GLY A 34 -8.95 -34.18 -3.61
N SER A 35 -7.95 -33.62 -2.93
CA SER A 35 -6.73 -34.33 -2.56
C SER A 35 -6.87 -35.10 -1.24
N GLU A 36 -6.29 -36.29 -1.17
CA GLU A 36 -6.17 -37.08 0.07
C GLU A 36 -5.04 -36.56 0.99
N ASP A 37 -4.15 -35.70 0.49
CA ASP A 37 -3.00 -35.16 1.23
C ASP A 37 -3.39 -34.19 2.37
N TYR A 38 -4.66 -33.80 2.43
CA TYR A 38 -5.22 -32.87 3.43
C TYR A 38 -6.24 -33.55 4.34
N ASP A 39 -5.93 -34.76 4.81
CA ASP A 39 -6.76 -35.54 5.74
C ASP A 39 -7.01 -34.85 7.10
N PHE A 40 -6.12 -33.93 7.48
CA PHE A 40 -6.25 -33.07 8.67
C PHE A 40 -7.24 -31.90 8.49
N VAL A 41 -7.84 -31.73 7.32
CA VAL A 41 -8.85 -30.69 7.04
C VAL A 41 -10.25 -31.32 7.01
N ASP A 42 -11.17 -30.79 7.82
CA ASP A 42 -12.60 -31.11 7.67
C ASP A 42 -13.14 -30.46 6.39
N LYS A 43 -13.19 -31.26 5.32
CA LYS A 43 -13.65 -30.84 3.99
C LYS A 43 -15.12 -30.40 3.96
N THR A 44 -15.91 -30.78 4.96
CA THR A 44 -17.31 -30.36 5.09
C THR A 44 -17.45 -28.94 5.67
N LYS A 45 -16.38 -28.40 6.25
CA LYS A 45 -16.34 -27.09 6.93
C LYS A 45 -15.31 -26.14 6.35
N MET A 46 -15.08 -26.18 5.03
CA MET A 46 -14.21 -25.19 4.39
C MET A 46 -14.92 -23.84 4.28
N GLY A 47 -14.23 -22.78 4.71
CA GLY A 47 -14.74 -21.42 4.57
C GLY A 47 -13.69 -20.43 4.10
N VAL A 48 -14.19 -19.32 3.56
CA VAL A 48 -13.36 -18.30 2.92
C VAL A 48 -13.74 -16.92 3.42
N THR A 49 -12.74 -16.10 3.67
CA THR A 49 -12.93 -14.69 4.01
C THR A 49 -11.92 -13.82 3.26
N GLY A 50 -12.28 -12.56 3.06
CA GLY A 50 -11.40 -11.58 2.48
C GLY A 50 -11.95 -10.17 2.60
N HIS A 51 -11.04 -9.20 2.57
CA HIS A 51 -11.35 -7.78 2.60
C HIS A 51 -11.32 -7.18 1.19
N SER A 52 -12.25 -6.27 0.88
CA SER A 52 -12.30 -5.52 -0.39
C SER A 52 -12.34 -6.44 -1.61
N MET A 53 -11.32 -6.47 -2.47
CA MET A 53 -11.27 -7.41 -3.60
C MET A 53 -11.24 -8.88 -3.15
N GLY A 54 -10.70 -9.19 -1.97
CA GLY A 54 -10.82 -10.51 -1.35
C GLY A 54 -12.25 -10.82 -0.91
N GLY A 55 -13.02 -9.81 -0.48
CA GLY A 55 -14.45 -9.96 -0.18
C GLY A 55 -15.26 -10.27 -1.45
N ASN A 56 -14.93 -9.62 -2.57
CA ASN A 56 -15.48 -9.99 -3.88
C ASN A 56 -15.11 -11.43 -4.26
N ALA A 57 -13.87 -11.87 -4.02
CA ALA A 57 -13.45 -13.24 -4.27
C ALA A 57 -14.28 -14.24 -3.45
N ALA A 58 -14.53 -13.96 -2.17
CA ALA A 58 -15.39 -14.78 -1.30
C ALA A 58 -16.84 -14.86 -1.84
N ILE A 59 -17.46 -13.73 -2.18
CA ILE A 59 -18.81 -13.69 -2.81
C ILE A 59 -18.84 -14.55 -4.07
N ARG A 60 -17.79 -14.44 -4.90
CA ARG A 60 -17.73 -15.14 -6.18
C ARG A 60 -17.47 -16.63 -6.01
N GLY A 61 -16.73 -17.03 -4.97
CA GLY A 61 -16.56 -18.42 -4.57
C GLY A 61 -17.88 -19.07 -4.19
N ALA A 62 -18.65 -18.45 -3.29
CA ALA A 62 -19.95 -18.99 -2.89
C ALA A 62 -20.91 -19.14 -4.08
N ASN A 63 -20.91 -18.19 -5.01
CA ASN A 63 -21.69 -18.31 -6.24
C ASN A 63 -21.13 -19.38 -7.21
N TYR A 64 -19.81 -19.54 -7.32
CA TYR A 64 -19.20 -20.54 -8.22
C TYR A 64 -19.49 -21.96 -7.72
N PHE A 65 -19.13 -22.25 -6.47
CA PHE A 65 -19.32 -23.57 -5.88
C PHE A 65 -20.79 -23.90 -5.63
N GLY A 66 -21.64 -22.91 -5.35
CA GLY A 66 -23.08 -23.15 -5.25
C GLY A 66 -23.75 -23.45 -6.60
N LYS A 67 -23.24 -22.91 -7.72
CA LYS A 67 -23.66 -23.34 -9.07
C LYS A 67 -23.21 -24.76 -9.39
N GLU A 68 -21.98 -25.08 -9.03
CA GLU A 68 -21.42 -26.42 -9.22
C GLU A 68 -22.23 -27.45 -8.43
N ALA A 69 -22.47 -27.20 -7.15
CA ALA A 69 -23.30 -28.00 -6.26
C ALA A 69 -24.71 -28.22 -6.83
N ALA A 70 -25.38 -27.15 -7.28
CA ALA A 70 -26.69 -27.27 -7.92
C ALA A 70 -26.68 -28.10 -9.20
N ARG A 71 -25.60 -28.03 -10.00
CA ARG A 71 -25.45 -28.81 -11.24
C ARG A 71 -25.19 -30.29 -10.95
N LEU A 72 -24.41 -30.58 -9.91
CA LEU A 72 -24.03 -31.94 -9.53
C LEU A 72 -25.02 -32.60 -8.56
N ASN A 73 -25.97 -31.83 -8.02
CA ASN A 73 -26.86 -32.25 -6.93
C ASN A 73 -26.07 -32.70 -5.68
N GLU A 74 -25.05 -31.92 -5.34
CA GLU A 74 -24.16 -32.13 -4.20
C GLU A 74 -24.20 -30.90 -3.28
N GLU A 75 -23.56 -30.99 -2.11
CA GLU A 75 -23.35 -29.81 -1.27
C GLU A 75 -22.23 -28.91 -1.82
N SER A 76 -22.35 -27.60 -1.66
CA SER A 76 -21.26 -26.67 -2.01
C SER A 76 -20.00 -26.98 -1.22
N LYS A 77 -18.86 -27.03 -1.91
CA LYS A 77 -17.52 -27.14 -1.30
C LYS A 77 -17.25 -26.02 -0.29
N LEU A 78 -17.82 -24.83 -0.50
CA LEU A 78 -17.77 -23.77 0.49
C LEU A 78 -18.96 -23.88 1.44
N HIS A 79 -18.66 -24.24 2.69
CA HIS A 79 -19.63 -24.27 3.78
C HIS A 79 -20.02 -22.86 4.21
N SER A 80 -19.05 -21.97 4.37
CA SER A 80 -19.27 -20.62 4.90
C SER A 80 -18.35 -19.57 4.29
N ILE A 81 -18.86 -18.36 4.10
CA ILE A 81 -18.04 -17.21 3.66
C ILE A 81 -18.24 -15.99 4.56
N TYR A 82 -17.18 -15.22 4.76
CA TYR A 82 -17.27 -13.94 5.46
C TYR A 82 -16.67 -12.81 4.61
N ILE A 83 -17.50 -11.84 4.27
CA ILE A 83 -17.19 -10.80 3.30
C ILE A 83 -16.88 -9.52 4.06
N SER A 84 -15.65 -9.03 3.97
CA SER A 84 -15.25 -7.76 4.59
C SER A 84 -15.05 -6.69 3.52
N GLY A 85 -15.53 -5.47 3.74
CA GLY A 85 -15.27 -4.30 2.91
C GLY A 85 -15.75 -4.37 1.45
N TYR A 86 -16.75 -5.21 1.11
CA TYR A 86 -17.24 -5.31 -0.27
C TYR A 86 -18.71 -5.72 -0.41
N VAL A 87 -19.52 -4.88 -1.07
CA VAL A 87 -20.96 -5.14 -1.28
C VAL A 87 -21.44 -5.03 -2.74
N LEU A 88 -20.60 -4.57 -3.67
CA LEU A 88 -21.01 -4.21 -5.05
C LEU A 88 -21.55 -5.37 -5.89
N THR A 89 -21.21 -6.61 -5.53
CA THR A 89 -21.64 -7.83 -6.20
C THR A 89 -22.68 -8.61 -5.42
N LEU A 90 -23.25 -8.05 -4.35
CA LEU A 90 -24.46 -8.58 -3.71
C LEU A 90 -25.66 -8.28 -4.63
N ARG A 91 -25.77 -9.06 -5.71
CA ARG A 91 -26.78 -8.93 -6.77
C ARG A 91 -27.58 -10.22 -6.89
N ASN A 92 -28.84 -10.13 -7.34
CA ASN A 92 -29.74 -11.28 -7.47
C ASN A 92 -29.13 -12.43 -8.29
N SER A 93 -28.47 -12.09 -9.40
CA SER A 93 -27.84 -13.07 -10.30
C SER A 93 -26.68 -13.86 -9.67
N ILE A 94 -26.18 -13.41 -8.52
CA ILE A 94 -25.07 -14.01 -7.79
C ILE A 94 -25.61 -14.71 -6.54
N LEU A 95 -26.42 -14.00 -5.75
CA LEU A 95 -26.95 -14.50 -4.47
C LEU A 95 -27.88 -15.70 -4.64
N LYS A 96 -28.63 -15.79 -5.75
CA LYS A 96 -29.55 -16.91 -6.01
C LYS A 96 -28.89 -18.29 -6.09
N HIS A 97 -27.57 -18.32 -6.23
CA HIS A 97 -26.79 -19.55 -6.32
C HIS A 97 -26.02 -19.85 -5.04
N PHE A 98 -26.18 -19.06 -3.98
CA PHE A 98 -25.49 -19.33 -2.73
C PHE A 98 -26.02 -20.60 -2.09
N GLN A 99 -25.11 -21.51 -1.77
CA GLN A 99 -25.36 -22.69 -0.92
C GLN A 99 -24.33 -22.72 0.23
N SER A 100 -24.10 -21.55 0.82
CA SER A 100 -23.13 -21.32 1.89
C SER A 100 -23.74 -20.38 2.92
N ASN A 101 -23.46 -20.61 4.20
CA ASN A 101 -23.68 -19.59 5.23
C ASN A 101 -22.82 -18.37 4.90
N ALA A 102 -23.33 -17.16 5.15
CA ALA A 102 -22.61 -15.96 4.75
C ALA A 102 -22.72 -14.84 5.78
N GLY A 103 -21.59 -14.20 6.08
CA GLY A 103 -21.51 -12.95 6.83
C GLY A 103 -21.03 -11.81 5.95
N VAL A 104 -21.52 -10.61 6.19
CA VAL A 104 -21.01 -9.36 5.59
C VAL A 104 -20.62 -8.41 6.71
N SER A 105 -19.47 -7.77 6.56
CA SER A 105 -19.02 -6.64 7.37
C SER A 105 -18.57 -5.54 6.41
N TYR A 106 -19.21 -4.38 6.47
CA TYR A 106 -18.91 -3.24 5.59
C TYR A 106 -18.69 -2.01 6.45
N ALA A 107 -17.58 -1.30 6.24
CA ALA A 107 -17.25 -0.12 7.03
C ALA A 107 -18.36 0.95 6.89
N LEU A 108 -18.83 1.52 8.00
CA LEU A 108 -19.84 2.59 7.99
C LEU A 108 -19.33 3.82 7.24
N TYR A 109 -18.04 4.13 7.40
CA TYR A 109 -17.35 5.21 6.73
C TYR A 109 -16.48 4.69 5.57
N ASP A 110 -16.96 3.68 4.85
CA ASP A 110 -16.28 3.18 3.65
C ASP A 110 -16.21 4.27 2.58
N GLU A 111 -15.00 4.73 2.26
CA GLU A 111 -14.72 5.77 1.26
C GLU A 111 -15.22 5.39 -0.13
N GLY A 112 -15.35 4.09 -0.40
CA GLY A 112 -15.86 3.53 -1.62
C GLY A 112 -17.39 3.41 -1.66
N ALA A 113 -18.10 3.80 -0.61
CA ALA A 113 -19.55 3.69 -0.48
C ALA A 113 -20.32 4.54 -1.51
N PHE A 114 -19.74 5.60 -2.07
CA PHE A 114 -20.37 6.39 -3.14
C PHE A 114 -20.82 5.55 -4.36
N ARG A 115 -20.24 4.35 -4.53
CA ARG A 115 -20.56 3.36 -5.56
C ARG A 115 -21.78 2.49 -5.23
N ASN A 116 -22.23 2.50 -3.98
CA ASN A 116 -23.44 1.82 -3.53
C ASN A 116 -24.68 2.56 -4.04
N LYS A 117 -25.84 1.93 -3.88
CA LYS A 117 -27.12 2.48 -4.34
C LYS A 117 -27.53 3.73 -3.57
N LEU A 118 -27.39 3.71 -2.25
CA LEU A 118 -27.60 4.90 -1.42
C LEU A 118 -26.46 5.91 -1.63
N LYS A 119 -26.69 7.17 -1.23
CA LYS A 119 -25.79 8.31 -1.49
C LYS A 119 -25.52 9.08 -0.20
N GLY A 120 -24.45 9.88 -0.21
CA GLY A 120 -24.00 10.61 0.97
C GLY A 120 -23.71 9.68 2.14
N TRP A 121 -24.03 10.12 3.35
CA TRP A 121 -23.80 9.33 4.57
C TRP A 121 -24.59 8.02 4.65
N ASP A 122 -25.73 7.93 3.96
CA ASP A 122 -26.50 6.69 3.90
C ASP A 122 -25.86 5.63 2.98
N ALA A 123 -24.88 6.02 2.14
CA ALA A 123 -24.23 5.09 1.22
C ALA A 123 -23.54 3.91 1.93
N GLY A 124 -23.05 4.13 3.16
CA GLY A 124 -22.42 3.12 4.02
C GLY A 124 -23.36 2.48 5.04
N ASN A 125 -24.63 2.93 5.13
CA ASN A 125 -25.58 2.49 6.13
C ASN A 125 -26.21 1.13 5.77
N MET A 126 -25.64 0.06 6.32
CA MET A 126 -26.07 -1.30 5.99
C MET A 126 -27.40 -1.72 6.64
N GLN A 127 -28.00 -0.92 7.52
CA GLN A 127 -29.35 -1.22 8.04
C GLN A 127 -30.42 -1.11 6.95
N ILE A 128 -30.22 -0.20 6.00
CA ILE A 128 -31.19 0.16 4.95
C ILE A 128 -30.65 -0.01 3.53
N ALA A 129 -29.35 -0.27 3.36
CA ALA A 129 -28.75 -0.41 2.04
C ALA A 129 -29.41 -1.53 1.22
N PRO A 130 -29.82 -1.28 -0.03
CA PRO A 130 -30.41 -2.32 -0.88
C PRO A 130 -29.47 -3.48 -1.22
N GLU A 131 -28.17 -3.35 -0.97
CA GLU A 131 -27.17 -4.41 -1.03
C GLU A 131 -27.30 -5.38 0.15
N SER A 132 -27.38 -4.88 1.38
CA SER A 132 -27.49 -5.70 2.60
C SER A 132 -28.89 -6.31 2.75
N LEU A 133 -29.95 -5.55 2.46
CA LEU A 133 -31.33 -6.06 2.47
C LEU A 133 -31.47 -7.24 1.50
N ARG A 134 -30.94 -7.09 0.28
CA ARG A 134 -30.96 -8.15 -0.73
C ARG A 134 -30.19 -9.38 -0.27
N PHE A 135 -29.04 -9.19 0.37
CA PHE A 135 -28.23 -10.27 0.90
C PHE A 135 -28.97 -11.10 1.97
N VAL A 136 -29.61 -10.42 2.93
CA VAL A 136 -30.42 -11.08 3.96
C VAL A 136 -31.62 -11.78 3.33
N ASN A 137 -32.41 -11.07 2.52
CA ASN A 137 -33.64 -11.59 1.92
C ASN A 137 -33.40 -12.83 1.04
N TRP A 138 -32.30 -12.90 0.29
CA TRP A 138 -31.97 -14.11 -0.46
C TRP A 138 -31.65 -15.30 0.44
N GLY A 139 -31.06 -15.08 1.62
CA GLY A 139 -30.82 -16.14 2.58
C GLY A 139 -32.13 -16.71 3.13
N ILE A 140 -33.06 -15.86 3.56
CA ILE A 140 -34.27 -16.31 4.29
C ILE A 140 -35.48 -16.59 3.41
N TYR A 141 -35.63 -15.88 2.28
CA TYR A 141 -36.82 -15.97 1.43
C TYR A 141 -36.52 -16.49 0.02
N ASN A 142 -35.26 -16.76 -0.30
CA ASN A 142 -34.80 -17.14 -1.64
C ASN A 142 -35.27 -16.15 -2.74
N LYS A 143 -35.40 -14.86 -2.38
CA LYS A 143 -35.76 -13.75 -3.27
C LYS A 143 -35.24 -12.43 -2.70
N ALA A 144 -35.25 -11.37 -3.50
CA ALA A 144 -34.67 -10.09 -3.09
C ALA A 144 -35.57 -9.28 -2.14
N GLN A 145 -36.88 -9.52 -2.19
CA GLN A 145 -37.90 -8.80 -1.44
C GLN A 145 -38.22 -9.51 -0.12
N GLY A 146 -38.44 -8.75 0.94
CA GLY A 146 -38.63 -9.26 2.29
C GLY A 146 -38.46 -8.13 3.29
N GLU A 147 -37.44 -8.25 4.13
CA GLU A 147 -37.00 -7.23 5.09
C GLU A 147 -36.74 -5.90 4.38
N THR A 148 -37.24 -4.82 4.98
CA THR A 148 -37.03 -3.43 4.55
C THR A 148 -36.03 -2.68 5.42
N LYS A 149 -35.71 -3.24 6.59
CA LYS A 149 -34.67 -2.80 7.51
C LYS A 149 -34.10 -4.03 8.22
N ILE A 150 -32.79 -4.09 8.38
CA ILE A 150 -32.15 -5.17 9.14
C ILE A 150 -31.53 -4.65 10.44
N GLU A 151 -31.42 -5.56 11.41
CA GLU A 151 -30.72 -5.36 12.67
C GLU A 151 -29.28 -5.85 12.50
N LEU A 152 -28.32 -4.97 12.78
CA LEU A 152 -26.89 -5.31 12.65
C LEU A 152 -26.49 -6.34 13.71
N GLY A 153 -25.67 -7.32 13.33
CA GLY A 153 -25.24 -8.42 14.20
C GLY A 153 -26.30 -9.51 14.42
N LYS A 154 -27.55 -9.30 14.00
CA LYS A 154 -28.58 -10.33 14.06
C LYS A 154 -28.31 -11.44 13.04
N TYR A 155 -28.39 -12.68 13.50
CA TYR A 155 -28.35 -13.86 12.65
C TYR A 155 -29.75 -14.16 12.12
N TYR A 156 -29.89 -14.12 10.80
CA TYR A 156 -31.09 -14.51 10.05
C TYR A 156 -30.89 -15.91 9.45
N GLY A 157 -31.96 -16.65 9.19
CA GLY A 157 -31.90 -17.99 8.59
C GLY A 157 -31.36 -19.07 9.54
N ASN A 158 -30.91 -20.18 8.99
CA ASN A 158 -30.42 -21.36 9.72
C ASN A 158 -29.04 -21.80 9.18
N ALA A 159 -28.14 -22.20 10.08
CA ALA A 159 -26.81 -22.64 9.70
C ALA A 159 -26.82 -24.01 9.01
N LYS A 160 -27.76 -24.89 9.40
CA LYS A 160 -27.84 -26.29 8.95
C LYS A 160 -28.23 -26.43 7.49
N ASP A 161 -29.08 -25.53 6.98
CA ASP A 161 -29.50 -25.49 5.57
C ASP A 161 -28.69 -24.47 4.75
N ARG A 162 -27.60 -23.94 5.34
CA ARG A 162 -26.69 -22.96 4.73
C ARG A 162 -27.37 -21.64 4.33
N SER A 163 -28.53 -21.33 4.92
CA SER A 163 -29.27 -20.09 4.68
C SER A 163 -28.85 -18.93 5.59
N LEU A 164 -28.02 -19.18 6.62
CA LEU A 164 -27.70 -18.18 7.64
C LEU A 164 -27.01 -16.94 7.06
N ARG A 165 -27.51 -15.76 7.46
CA ARG A 165 -26.99 -14.44 7.08
C ARG A 165 -26.77 -13.56 8.31
N VAL A 166 -25.70 -12.78 8.29
CA VAL A 166 -25.45 -11.71 9.29
C VAL A 166 -24.79 -10.52 8.61
N VAL A 167 -25.12 -9.31 9.07
CA VAL A 167 -24.54 -8.06 8.56
C VAL A 167 -24.01 -7.22 9.71
N HIS A 168 -22.76 -6.79 9.61
CA HIS A 168 -22.09 -5.87 10.53
C HIS A 168 -21.70 -4.58 9.80
N ASN A 169 -21.58 -3.48 10.55
CA ASN A 169 -21.36 -2.15 10.00
C ASN A 169 -20.53 -1.27 10.96
N GLU A 170 -19.26 -1.63 11.14
CA GLU A 170 -18.38 -1.00 12.14
C GLU A 170 -18.00 0.44 11.75
N PRO A 171 -17.89 1.39 12.70
CA PRO A 171 -17.63 2.81 12.46
C PRO A 171 -16.16 3.13 12.15
N VAL A 172 -15.63 2.52 11.09
CA VAL A 172 -14.25 2.66 10.62
C VAL A 172 -14.20 3.06 9.15
N LEU A 173 -13.03 3.45 8.66
CA LEU A 173 -12.78 3.62 7.23
C LEU A 173 -12.46 2.27 6.58
N HIS A 174 -12.69 2.18 5.26
CA HIS A 174 -12.40 1.01 4.43
C HIS A 174 -11.04 0.34 4.74
N PRO A 175 -9.89 1.06 4.68
CA PRO A 175 -8.59 0.41 4.81
C PRO A 175 -8.28 -0.06 6.25
N PHE A 176 -8.99 0.46 7.26
CA PHE A 176 -8.73 0.13 8.68
C PHE A 176 -9.60 -1.00 9.23
N GLN A 177 -10.60 -1.48 8.48
CA GLN A 177 -11.47 -2.56 8.93
C GLN A 177 -10.70 -3.87 9.29
N PRO A 178 -9.67 -4.30 8.53
CA PRO A 178 -8.87 -5.47 8.91
C PRO A 178 -8.03 -5.29 10.20
N TYR A 179 -7.92 -4.06 10.70
CA TYR A 179 -7.14 -3.70 11.89
C TYR A 179 -8.04 -3.22 13.03
N ASN A 180 -9.32 -3.61 13.01
CA ASN A 180 -10.29 -3.24 14.02
C ASN A 180 -10.71 -4.46 14.86
N PHE A 181 -10.68 -4.32 16.18
CA PHE A 181 -11.00 -5.41 17.10
C PHE A 181 -12.44 -5.93 16.96
N GLU A 182 -13.41 -5.03 16.78
CA GLU A 182 -14.83 -5.38 16.63
C GLU A 182 -15.06 -6.14 15.31
N ALA A 183 -14.51 -5.64 14.20
CA ALA A 183 -14.60 -6.31 12.91
C ALA A 183 -13.98 -7.72 12.93
N MET A 184 -12.81 -7.88 13.58
CA MET A 184 -12.18 -9.19 13.77
C MET A 184 -13.01 -10.10 14.68
N GLN A 185 -13.60 -9.55 15.75
CA GLN A 185 -14.49 -10.29 16.66
C GLN A 185 -15.70 -10.84 15.88
N ASN A 186 -16.37 -9.98 15.10
CA ASN A 186 -17.54 -10.33 14.30
C ASN A 186 -17.22 -11.45 13.27
N GLN A 187 -16.04 -11.40 12.65
CA GLN A 187 -15.60 -12.44 11.72
C GLN A 187 -15.32 -13.77 12.43
N ILE A 188 -14.65 -13.74 13.59
CA ILE A 188 -14.36 -14.95 14.38
C ILE A 188 -15.67 -15.59 14.86
N GLU A 189 -16.59 -14.80 15.42
CA GLU A 189 -17.87 -15.30 15.94
C GLU A 189 -18.75 -15.93 14.86
N PHE A 190 -18.72 -15.37 13.65
CA PHE A 190 -19.40 -15.96 12.51
C PHE A 190 -18.89 -17.38 12.19
N PHE A 191 -17.58 -17.56 12.10
CA PHE A 191 -17.01 -18.89 11.82
C PHE A 191 -17.17 -19.86 12.99
N VAL A 192 -17.04 -19.38 14.23
CA VAL A 192 -17.33 -20.18 15.44
C VAL A 192 -18.76 -20.72 15.39
N LYS A 193 -19.74 -19.86 15.08
CA LYS A 193 -21.15 -20.24 15.00
C LYS A 193 -21.43 -21.19 13.85
N THR A 194 -20.94 -20.87 12.65
CA THR A 194 -21.27 -21.65 11.45
C THR A 194 -20.56 -23.00 11.41
N PHE A 195 -19.35 -23.10 11.94
CA PHE A 195 -18.64 -24.37 12.04
C PHE A 195 -18.96 -25.17 13.31
N GLU A 196 -19.86 -24.65 14.16
CA GLU A 196 -20.25 -25.26 15.43
C GLU A 196 -19.03 -25.56 16.32
N ILE A 197 -18.11 -24.61 16.39
CA ILE A 197 -16.89 -24.72 17.20
C ILE A 197 -17.22 -24.29 18.63
N ASN A 198 -16.72 -25.04 19.62
CA ASN A 198 -16.72 -24.65 21.02
C ASN A 198 -15.32 -24.16 21.40
N PRO A 199 -15.02 -22.86 21.23
CA PRO A 199 -13.66 -22.37 21.44
C PRO A 199 -13.35 -22.30 22.94
N SER A 200 -12.12 -22.63 23.31
CA SER A 200 -11.60 -22.44 24.67
C SER A 200 -11.33 -20.97 25.01
N LEU A 201 -11.15 -20.13 23.99
CA LEU A 201 -10.91 -18.69 24.11
C LEU A 201 -12.07 -17.91 23.50
N THR A 202 -12.38 -16.75 24.10
CA THR A 202 -13.39 -15.85 23.54
C THR A 202 -12.84 -15.13 22.31
N SER A 203 -13.73 -14.70 21.41
CA SER A 203 -13.43 -13.89 20.22
C SER A 203 -12.76 -12.54 20.52
N LYS A 204 -12.82 -12.10 21.78
CA LYS A 204 -12.17 -10.87 22.29
C LYS A 204 -10.69 -11.09 22.65
N ASN A 205 -10.24 -12.33 22.80
CA ASN A 205 -8.85 -12.65 23.09
C ASN A 205 -7.99 -12.57 21.80
N GLN A 206 -7.73 -11.35 21.35
CA GLN A 206 -7.04 -11.07 20.09
C GLN A 206 -5.61 -10.55 20.35
N ILE A 207 -4.60 -11.14 19.71
CA ILE A 207 -3.17 -10.79 19.91
C ILE A 207 -2.49 -10.18 18.67
N TRP A 208 -3.20 -10.06 17.54
CA TRP A 208 -2.62 -9.60 16.27
C TRP A 208 -2.03 -8.17 16.36
N HIS A 209 -2.55 -7.32 17.25
CA HIS A 209 -2.05 -5.96 17.44
C HIS A 209 -0.64 -5.94 18.05
N TRP A 210 -0.30 -6.91 18.90
CA TRP A 210 1.07 -7.08 19.37
C TRP A 210 2.00 -7.48 18.23
N LYS A 211 1.54 -8.38 17.34
CA LYS A 211 2.29 -8.73 16.13
C LYS A 211 2.55 -7.47 15.29
N GLU A 212 1.53 -6.66 15.01
CA GLU A 212 1.68 -5.40 14.26
C GLU A 212 2.66 -4.43 14.93
N PHE A 213 2.61 -4.30 16.26
CA PHE A 213 3.53 -3.44 17.00
C PHE A 213 4.98 -3.93 16.91
N PHE A 214 5.23 -5.22 17.13
CA PHE A 214 6.60 -5.75 17.06
C PHE A 214 7.15 -5.79 15.63
N THR A 215 6.31 -6.02 14.62
CA THR A 215 6.74 -5.90 13.22
C THR A 215 7.00 -4.46 12.80
N LEU A 216 6.30 -3.48 13.38
CA LEU A 216 6.62 -2.05 13.24
C LEU A 216 7.98 -1.73 13.85
N LEU A 217 8.24 -2.17 15.08
CA LEU A 217 9.54 -1.98 15.73
C LEU A 217 10.67 -2.60 14.89
N ASN A 218 10.44 -3.80 14.37
CA ASN A 218 11.40 -4.47 13.49
C ASN A 218 11.62 -3.68 12.18
N MET A 219 10.57 -3.14 11.58
CA MET A 219 10.67 -2.29 10.40
C MET A 219 11.48 -1.01 10.66
N ILE A 220 11.23 -0.33 11.78
CA ILE A 220 11.99 0.86 12.17
C ILE A 220 13.46 0.50 12.39
N ALA A 221 13.73 -0.58 13.14
CA ALA A 221 15.09 -1.05 13.40
C ALA A 221 15.83 -1.42 12.11
N ALA A 222 15.18 -2.15 11.20
CA ALA A 222 15.75 -2.56 9.92
C ALA A 222 16.07 -1.35 9.02
N LEU A 223 15.17 -0.35 8.95
CA LEU A 223 15.43 0.87 8.18
C LEU A 223 16.56 1.70 8.79
N ILE A 224 16.59 1.85 10.13
CA ILE A 224 17.68 2.56 10.82
C ILE A 224 19.02 1.85 10.62
N MET A 225 19.05 0.52 10.65
CA MET A 225 20.27 -0.31 10.50
C MET A 225 21.09 0.03 9.25
N ILE A 226 20.44 0.49 8.17
CA ILE A 226 21.10 0.91 6.93
C ILE A 226 22.18 1.98 7.21
N ILE A 227 21.94 2.88 8.17
CA ILE A 227 22.83 3.99 8.55
C ILE A 227 24.16 3.48 9.16
N PRO A 228 24.18 2.77 10.32
CA PRO A 228 25.41 2.26 10.91
C PRO A 228 26.10 1.23 10.00
N LEU A 229 25.34 0.41 9.26
CA LEU A 229 25.91 -0.52 8.29
C LEU A 229 26.70 0.21 7.20
N THR A 230 26.14 1.27 6.64
CA THR A 230 26.83 2.10 5.64
C THR A 230 28.08 2.76 6.22
N LYS A 231 27.99 3.29 7.44
CA LYS A 231 29.14 3.89 8.15
C LYS A 231 30.28 2.90 8.34
N LEU A 232 29.95 1.65 8.70
CA LEU A 232 30.91 0.56 8.87
C LEU A 232 31.62 0.23 7.54
N ILE A 233 30.87 -0.01 6.47
CA ILE A 233 31.44 -0.40 5.17
C ILE A 233 32.26 0.72 4.54
N LEU A 234 31.86 1.98 4.72
CA LEU A 234 32.68 3.14 4.34
C LEU A 234 34.04 3.21 5.07
N GLY A 235 34.21 2.47 6.17
CA GLY A 235 35.49 2.31 6.87
C GLY A 235 36.49 1.41 6.15
N PHE A 236 36.04 0.55 5.24
CA PHE A 236 36.92 -0.34 4.49
C PHE A 236 37.74 0.41 3.44
N GLY A 237 38.99 -0.03 3.22
CA GLY A 237 39.96 0.64 2.35
C GLY A 237 39.44 0.95 0.95
N PHE A 238 38.69 0.01 0.35
CA PHE A 238 38.10 0.19 -0.98
C PHE A 238 37.13 1.38 -1.05
N PHE A 239 36.27 1.55 -0.05
CA PHE A 239 35.22 2.59 -0.02
C PHE A 239 35.65 3.89 0.67
N LYS A 240 36.81 3.91 1.32
CA LYS A 240 37.30 5.06 2.12
C LYS A 240 37.33 6.37 1.32
N THR A 241 37.57 6.30 0.00
CA THR A 241 37.64 7.49 -0.88
C THR A 241 36.29 8.19 -1.09
N ILE A 242 35.16 7.53 -0.81
CA ILE A 242 33.82 8.12 -0.85
C ILE A 242 33.64 9.17 0.25
N LYS A 243 34.34 9.04 1.39
CA LYS A 243 34.27 10.03 2.48
C LYS A 243 35.00 11.31 2.07
N LYS A 244 34.24 12.37 1.78
CA LYS A 244 34.76 13.73 1.53
C LYS A 244 34.48 14.64 2.72
N ALA A 245 35.18 15.78 2.75
CA ALA A 245 34.83 16.87 3.66
C ALA A 245 33.40 17.32 3.38
N ILE A 246 32.61 17.51 4.44
CA ILE A 246 31.24 18.00 4.31
C ILE A 246 31.33 19.46 3.83
N PRO A 247 30.66 19.83 2.72
CA PRO A 247 30.60 21.21 2.27
C PRO A 247 30.16 22.18 3.36
N ASN A 248 30.53 23.45 3.26
CA ASN A 248 30.02 24.47 4.18
C ASN A 248 28.50 24.67 3.99
N PRO A 249 27.73 24.86 5.08
CA PRO A 249 26.31 25.18 4.97
C PRO A 249 26.11 26.52 4.25
N LEU A 250 24.90 26.74 3.74
CA LEU A 250 24.53 28.01 3.11
C LEU A 250 24.63 29.17 4.12
N PRO A 251 25.01 30.38 3.68
CA PRO A 251 24.96 31.56 4.52
C PRO A 251 23.53 31.83 5.00
N ARG A 252 23.39 32.57 6.11
CA ARG A 252 22.06 32.97 6.61
C ARG A 252 21.34 33.83 5.57
N SER A 253 20.11 33.43 5.21
CA SER A 253 19.29 34.17 4.26
C SER A 253 18.83 35.52 4.84
N ASN A 254 18.92 36.57 4.03
CA ASN A 254 18.28 37.85 4.34
C ASN A 254 16.74 37.74 4.28
N LYS A 255 16.01 38.83 4.59
CA LYS A 255 14.54 38.82 4.57
C LYS A 255 13.96 38.36 3.22
N ILE A 256 14.54 38.83 2.12
CA ILE A 256 14.10 38.49 0.75
C ILE A 256 14.35 37.01 0.44
N GLY A 257 15.54 36.49 0.76
CA GLY A 257 15.88 35.08 0.54
C GLY A 257 14.98 34.13 1.32
N ARG A 258 14.56 34.51 2.54
CA ARG A 258 13.57 33.72 3.31
C ARG A 258 12.19 33.73 2.64
N LEU A 259 11.74 34.86 2.12
CA LEU A 259 10.47 34.94 1.38
C LEU A 259 10.51 34.08 0.11
N ILE A 260 11.61 34.14 -0.65
CA ILE A 260 11.82 33.31 -1.84
C ILE A 260 11.80 31.83 -1.48
N PHE A 261 12.49 31.43 -0.41
CA PHE A 261 12.50 30.05 0.06
C PHE A 261 11.08 29.54 0.35
N TRP A 262 10.31 30.26 1.15
CA TRP A 262 8.96 29.84 1.51
C TRP A 262 7.99 29.87 0.32
N PHE A 263 8.12 30.86 -0.57
CA PHE A 263 7.36 30.88 -1.81
C PHE A 263 7.61 29.62 -2.65
N ILE A 264 8.89 29.27 -2.89
CA ILE A 264 9.26 28.08 -3.64
C ILE A 264 8.82 26.79 -2.93
N PHE A 265 8.92 26.76 -1.60
CA PHE A 265 8.48 25.64 -0.78
C PHE A 265 6.98 25.36 -0.98
N PHE A 266 6.13 26.37 -0.81
CA PHE A 266 4.68 26.21 -0.97
C PHE A 266 4.27 26.04 -2.44
N LEU A 267 4.96 26.69 -3.38
CA LEU A 267 4.76 26.47 -4.81
C LEU A 267 5.04 25.01 -5.19
N GLY A 268 6.17 24.45 -4.72
CA GLY A 268 6.52 23.05 -4.94
C GLY A 268 5.49 22.10 -4.33
N ALA A 269 5.04 22.36 -3.09
CA ALA A 269 3.98 21.58 -2.46
C ALA A 269 2.65 21.65 -3.24
N GLY A 270 2.28 22.84 -3.73
CA GLY A 270 1.09 23.04 -4.56
C GLY A 270 1.15 22.28 -5.88
N ILE A 271 2.28 22.36 -6.60
CA ILE A 271 2.51 21.60 -7.83
C ILE A 271 2.42 20.09 -7.56
N ALA A 272 3.09 19.61 -6.50
CA ALA A 272 3.06 18.22 -6.10
C ALA A 272 1.63 17.72 -5.81
N SER A 273 0.83 18.53 -5.10
CA SER A 273 -0.57 18.23 -4.80
C SER A 273 -1.43 18.18 -6.07
N ILE A 274 -1.31 19.16 -6.95
CA ILE A 274 -2.16 19.30 -8.15
C ILE A 274 -1.84 18.22 -9.18
N THR A 275 -0.58 17.78 -9.27
CA THR A 275 -0.12 16.90 -10.36
C THR A 275 -0.25 15.41 -10.09
N PHE A 276 -0.52 14.98 -8.85
CA PHE A 276 -0.64 13.55 -8.52
C PHE A 276 -1.75 12.85 -9.31
N ILE A 277 -2.98 13.37 -9.25
CA ILE A 277 -4.13 12.77 -9.93
C ILE A 277 -4.01 12.84 -11.47
N PRO A 278 -3.58 13.96 -12.08
CA PRO A 278 -3.23 13.98 -13.50
C PRO A 278 -2.23 12.89 -13.91
N MET A 279 -1.19 12.63 -13.12
CA MET A 279 -0.22 11.56 -13.42
C MET A 279 -0.81 10.17 -13.32
N VAL A 280 -1.86 9.97 -12.50
CA VAL A 280 -2.66 8.73 -12.51
C VAL A 280 -3.36 8.56 -13.85
N GLU A 281 -3.93 9.62 -14.42
CA GLU A 281 -4.58 9.55 -15.74
C GLU A 281 -3.56 9.35 -16.88
N VAL A 282 -2.42 10.06 -16.84
CA VAL A 282 -1.34 9.88 -17.83
C VAL A 282 -0.82 8.44 -17.82
N ALA A 283 -0.67 7.83 -16.63
CA ALA A 283 -0.23 6.43 -16.52
C ALA A 283 -1.18 5.45 -17.23
N LYS A 284 -2.49 5.74 -17.29
CA LYS A 284 -3.47 4.90 -18.00
C LYS A 284 -3.24 4.92 -19.51
N VAL A 285 -2.74 6.04 -20.04
CA VAL A 285 -2.45 6.22 -21.46
C VAL A 285 -1.09 5.65 -21.83
N LEU A 286 -0.06 5.90 -21.01
CA LEU A 286 1.31 5.46 -21.30
C LEU A 286 1.54 3.97 -21.04
N PHE A 287 0.78 3.36 -20.12
CA PHE A 287 0.93 1.96 -19.73
C PHE A 287 -0.43 1.24 -19.79
N PRO A 288 -1.00 1.09 -21.00
CA PRO A 288 -2.34 0.57 -21.17
C PRO A 288 -2.47 -0.90 -20.75
N GLU A 289 -1.45 -1.76 -20.96
CA GLU A 289 -1.54 -3.17 -20.57
C GLU A 289 -1.68 -3.30 -19.04
N ALA A 290 -0.74 -2.75 -18.27
CA ALA A 290 -0.80 -2.80 -16.82
C ALA A 290 -2.07 -2.13 -16.27
N SER A 291 -2.52 -1.04 -16.90
CA SER A 291 -3.76 -0.34 -16.52
C SER A 291 -5.02 -1.16 -16.73
N ASN A 292 -5.04 -1.99 -17.77
CA ASN A 292 -6.10 -2.93 -18.09
C ASN A 292 -5.90 -4.32 -17.44
N ARG A 293 -4.91 -4.47 -16.56
CA ARG A 293 -4.58 -5.71 -15.84
C ARG A 293 -4.16 -6.83 -16.78
N GLU A 294 -3.41 -6.47 -17.80
CA GLU A 294 -2.83 -7.37 -18.78
C GLU A 294 -1.36 -7.61 -18.43
N MET A 295 -0.89 -8.82 -18.72
CA MET A 295 0.51 -9.15 -18.49
C MET A 295 1.41 -8.41 -19.47
N THR A 296 2.52 -7.86 -19.00
CA THR A 296 3.48 -7.10 -19.80
C THR A 296 4.88 -7.19 -19.22
N TRP A 297 5.88 -7.21 -20.09
CA TRP A 297 7.29 -7.08 -19.71
C TRP A 297 7.73 -5.62 -19.50
N PHE A 298 6.84 -4.65 -19.76
CA PHE A 298 7.14 -3.22 -19.71
C PHE A 298 6.21 -2.51 -18.72
N PHE A 299 6.80 -2.04 -17.62
CA PHE A 299 6.13 -1.37 -16.51
C PHE A 299 4.86 -2.10 -16.01
N PRO A 300 5.00 -3.35 -15.52
CA PRO A 300 3.89 -4.24 -15.16
C PRO A 300 3.08 -3.83 -13.92
N GLN A 301 3.41 -2.73 -13.26
CA GLN A 301 2.80 -2.35 -11.98
C GLN A 301 1.92 -1.11 -12.12
N ARG A 302 0.62 -1.35 -12.28
CA ARG A 302 -0.40 -0.30 -12.50
C ARG A 302 -0.30 0.89 -11.53
N MET A 303 -0.20 0.61 -10.23
CA MET A 303 -0.16 1.68 -9.21
C MET A 303 1.19 2.41 -9.21
N ASN A 304 2.29 1.68 -9.37
CA ASN A 304 3.63 2.25 -9.29
C ASN A 304 3.97 3.08 -10.54
N ASN A 305 3.36 2.80 -11.70
CA ASN A 305 3.49 3.63 -12.89
C ASN A 305 3.07 5.08 -12.64
N SER A 306 1.92 5.29 -11.96
CA SER A 306 1.45 6.63 -11.61
C SER A 306 2.38 7.34 -10.65
N VAL A 307 2.86 6.63 -9.62
CA VAL A 307 3.79 7.19 -8.62
C VAL A 307 5.14 7.52 -9.26
N MET A 308 5.62 6.68 -10.18
CA MET A 308 6.86 6.89 -10.93
C MET A 308 6.79 8.14 -11.80
N LEU A 309 5.74 8.29 -12.62
CA LEU A 309 5.55 9.47 -13.46
C LEU A 309 5.49 10.75 -12.62
N TRP A 310 4.73 10.69 -11.52
CA TRP A 310 4.65 11.81 -10.58
C TRP A 310 5.99 12.14 -9.93
N ALA A 311 6.77 11.12 -9.53
CA ALA A 311 8.09 11.30 -8.94
C ALA A 311 9.07 11.91 -9.95
N VAL A 312 9.14 11.42 -11.18
CA VAL A 312 9.98 11.99 -12.24
C VAL A 312 9.63 13.46 -12.47
N PHE A 313 8.35 13.76 -12.67
CA PHE A 313 7.88 15.12 -12.90
C PHE A 313 8.26 16.05 -11.73
N ASN A 314 7.96 15.66 -10.49
CA ASN A 314 8.27 16.48 -9.31
C ASN A 314 9.77 16.55 -9.00
N GLY A 315 10.54 15.53 -9.38
CA GLY A 315 12.00 15.55 -9.32
C GLY A 315 12.59 16.61 -10.24
N LEU A 316 12.11 16.66 -11.50
CA LEU A 316 12.49 17.67 -12.49
C LEU A 316 12.05 19.08 -12.07
N VAL A 317 10.82 19.25 -11.59
CA VAL A 317 10.34 20.52 -11.01
C VAL A 317 11.21 20.92 -9.82
N GLY A 318 11.59 19.98 -8.96
CA GLY A 318 12.48 20.23 -7.83
C GLY A 318 13.85 20.75 -8.25
N PHE A 319 14.46 20.16 -9.30
CA PHE A 319 15.70 20.67 -9.88
C PHE A 319 15.51 22.06 -10.48
N PHE A 320 14.44 22.26 -11.26
CA PHE A 320 14.15 23.55 -11.88
C PHE A 320 13.99 24.66 -10.83
N LEU A 321 13.21 24.42 -9.77
CA LEU A 321 13.01 25.38 -8.69
C LEU A 321 14.32 25.67 -7.92
N PHE A 322 15.12 24.64 -7.64
CA PHE A 322 16.42 24.78 -6.99
C PHE A 322 17.37 25.66 -7.82
N PHE A 323 17.59 25.32 -9.09
CA PHE A 323 18.52 26.04 -9.95
C PHE A 323 18.02 27.45 -10.31
N SER A 324 16.70 27.64 -10.45
CA SER A 324 16.11 28.96 -10.62
C SER A 324 16.37 29.86 -9.40
N SER A 325 16.14 29.34 -8.19
CA SER A 325 16.43 30.09 -6.95
C SER A 325 17.91 30.50 -6.87
N TYR A 326 18.81 29.58 -7.22
CA TYR A 326 20.24 29.85 -7.28
C TYR A 326 20.59 30.93 -8.32
N TYR A 327 20.13 30.79 -9.56
CA TYR A 327 20.51 31.68 -10.66
C TYR A 327 19.97 33.10 -10.49
N PHE A 328 18.74 33.25 -10.01
CA PHE A 328 18.10 34.55 -9.87
C PHE A 328 18.41 35.25 -8.54
N HIS A 329 18.73 34.51 -7.49
CA HIS A 329 18.99 35.08 -6.16
C HIS A 329 20.29 34.58 -5.53
N GLY A 330 20.44 33.25 -5.36
CA GLY A 330 21.51 32.65 -4.56
C GLY A 330 22.93 33.03 -4.96
N ARG A 331 23.26 33.01 -6.27
CA ARG A 331 24.61 33.32 -6.76
C ARG A 331 25.07 34.75 -6.46
N LYS A 332 24.12 35.69 -6.30
CA LYS A 332 24.40 37.09 -5.94
C LYS A 332 24.54 37.30 -4.43
N HIS A 333 24.31 36.26 -3.63
CA HIS A 333 24.25 36.32 -2.17
C HIS A 333 25.15 35.25 -1.50
N GLY A 334 26.29 34.94 -2.14
CA GLY A 334 27.34 34.11 -1.54
C GLY A 334 27.08 32.60 -1.57
N ILE A 335 26.10 32.12 -2.34
CA ILE A 335 25.92 30.68 -2.61
C ILE A 335 26.74 30.29 -3.83
N THR A 336 27.50 29.20 -3.72
CA THR A 336 28.27 28.61 -4.82
C THR A 336 27.97 27.10 -4.95
N PRO A 337 28.24 26.48 -6.11
CA PRO A 337 28.05 25.04 -6.28
C PRO A 337 28.86 24.17 -5.31
N GLU A 338 29.94 24.72 -4.74
CA GLU A 338 30.77 24.06 -3.73
C GLU A 338 30.00 23.74 -2.45
N ASN A 339 28.92 24.48 -2.15
CA ASN A 339 28.07 24.22 -0.99
C ASN A 339 27.24 22.93 -1.09
N TRP A 340 27.11 22.35 -2.29
CA TRP A 340 26.09 21.34 -2.57
C TRP A 340 26.60 19.89 -2.53
N GLY A 341 27.91 19.66 -2.55
CA GLY A 341 28.46 18.29 -2.56
C GLY A 341 28.15 17.52 -3.86
N ILE A 342 28.16 18.22 -5.00
CA ILE A 342 27.88 17.66 -6.33
C ILE A 342 29.12 17.12 -7.05
N ASN A 343 30.33 17.48 -6.61
CA ASN A 343 31.55 17.04 -7.29
C ASN A 343 31.88 15.59 -6.91
N ILE A 344 31.99 14.70 -7.89
CA ILE A 344 32.37 13.30 -7.70
C ILE A 344 33.23 12.82 -8.87
N SER A 345 34.27 12.03 -8.59
CA SER A 345 35.07 11.37 -9.62
C SER A 345 34.34 10.14 -10.16
N LEU A 346 34.62 9.71 -11.39
CA LEU A 346 34.02 8.50 -11.95
C LEU A 346 34.29 7.27 -11.08
N ILE A 347 35.50 7.16 -10.51
CA ILE A 347 35.89 6.07 -9.60
C ILE A 347 35.06 6.08 -8.32
N ASP A 348 34.93 7.25 -7.66
CA ASP A 348 34.13 7.34 -6.43
C ASP A 348 32.63 7.14 -6.71
N PHE A 349 32.15 7.57 -7.88
CA PHE A 349 30.79 7.29 -8.33
C PHE A 349 30.55 5.79 -8.46
N SER A 350 31.41 5.06 -9.18
CA SER A 350 31.31 3.60 -9.31
C SER A 350 31.38 2.89 -7.96
N LYS A 351 32.27 3.33 -7.06
CA LYS A 351 32.34 2.79 -5.69
C LYS A 351 31.06 3.06 -4.89
N THR A 352 30.45 4.23 -5.07
CA THR A 352 29.17 4.59 -4.44
C THR A 352 28.05 3.67 -4.93
N VAL A 353 27.99 3.40 -6.24
CA VAL A 353 27.04 2.44 -6.82
C VAL A 353 27.23 1.04 -6.23
N ILE A 354 28.46 0.52 -6.20
CA ILE A 354 28.79 -0.79 -5.62
C ILE A 354 28.37 -0.85 -4.13
N LEU A 355 28.69 0.20 -3.37
CA LEU A 355 28.30 0.30 -1.97
C LEU A 355 26.77 0.26 -1.80
N SER A 356 26.03 1.00 -2.63
CA SER A 356 24.57 1.01 -2.56
C SER A 356 23.95 -0.36 -2.83
N PHE A 357 24.45 -1.10 -3.82
CA PHE A 357 24.01 -2.48 -4.06
C PHE A 357 24.38 -3.43 -2.93
N LEU A 358 25.57 -3.27 -2.35
CA LEU A 358 26.00 -4.08 -1.20
C LEU A 358 25.10 -3.86 0.01
N ILE A 359 24.77 -2.61 0.34
CA ILE A 359 23.86 -2.26 1.45
C ILE A 359 22.45 -2.81 1.18
N PHE A 360 21.94 -2.64 -0.03
CA PHE A 360 20.66 -3.22 -0.45
C PHE A 360 20.65 -4.75 -0.29
N GLY A 361 21.69 -5.43 -0.77
CA GLY A 361 21.84 -6.88 -0.66
C GLY A 361 21.86 -7.35 0.78
N ILE A 362 22.69 -6.74 1.64
CA ILE A 362 22.76 -7.08 3.06
C ILE A 362 21.40 -6.88 3.75
N PHE A 363 20.72 -5.75 3.49
CA PHE A 363 19.40 -5.47 4.06
C PHE A 363 18.39 -6.59 3.76
N TYR A 364 18.34 -7.07 2.52
CA TYR A 364 17.43 -8.16 2.14
C TYR A 364 17.93 -9.54 2.55
N VAL A 365 19.23 -9.77 2.71
CA VAL A 365 19.76 -11.00 3.33
C VAL A 365 19.29 -11.10 4.78
N PHE A 366 19.37 -10.02 5.57
CA PHE A 366 18.84 -10.00 6.93
C PHE A 366 17.34 -10.30 6.97
N LEU A 367 16.56 -9.71 6.05
CA LEU A 367 15.13 -10.01 5.94
C LEU A 367 14.88 -11.49 5.62
N ASN A 368 15.61 -12.07 4.66
CA ASN A 368 15.47 -13.49 4.32
C ASN A 368 15.86 -14.41 5.48
N VAL A 369 16.89 -14.07 6.26
CA VAL A 369 17.27 -14.82 7.46
C VAL A 369 16.15 -14.78 8.51
N ILE A 370 15.58 -13.61 8.79
CA ILE A 370 14.47 -13.47 9.74
C ILE A 370 13.24 -14.24 9.24
N TYR A 371 12.93 -14.15 7.95
CA TYR A 371 11.81 -14.88 7.36
C TYR A 371 12.05 -16.40 7.41
N PHE A 372 13.25 -16.88 7.15
CA PHE A 372 13.59 -18.30 7.21
C PHE A 372 13.36 -18.91 8.60
N PHE A 373 13.82 -18.22 9.66
CA PHE A 373 13.68 -18.74 11.03
C PHE A 373 12.29 -18.52 11.62
N PHE A 374 11.64 -17.40 11.32
CA PHE A 374 10.44 -16.97 12.05
C PHE A 374 9.18 -16.84 11.17
N HIS A 375 9.31 -16.90 9.84
CA HIS A 375 8.23 -16.62 8.88
C HIS A 375 7.55 -15.26 9.15
N VAL A 376 8.34 -14.28 9.57
CA VAL A 376 7.94 -12.89 9.83
C VAL A 376 8.73 -11.97 8.90
N ASP A 377 8.08 -10.94 8.41
CA ASP A 377 8.69 -9.86 7.66
C ASP A 377 8.49 -8.51 8.40
N TYR A 378 9.07 -7.44 7.88
CA TYR A 378 8.94 -6.12 8.52
C TYR A 378 7.65 -5.47 8.03
N ARG A 379 6.68 -5.18 8.90
CA ARG A 379 5.42 -4.60 8.45
C ARG A 379 4.72 -3.74 9.49
N PHE A 380 3.93 -2.81 8.99
CA PHE A 380 2.95 -2.08 9.75
C PHE A 380 1.84 -1.60 8.82
N TRP A 381 0.61 -2.03 9.09
CA TRP A 381 -0.56 -1.69 8.29
C TRP A 381 -0.33 -1.96 6.78
N PHE A 382 -0.41 -0.92 5.95
CA PHE A 382 -0.31 -1.02 4.49
C PHE A 382 1.14 -1.11 3.97
N MET A 383 2.12 -0.99 4.86
CA MET A 383 3.54 -0.99 4.50
C MET A 383 4.19 -2.29 4.98
N GLY A 384 4.83 -3.02 4.06
CA GLY A 384 5.62 -4.19 4.39
C GLY A 384 6.94 -4.23 3.63
N VAL A 385 8.04 -4.54 4.27
CA VAL A 385 9.27 -4.96 3.60
C VAL A 385 9.22 -6.48 3.54
N ARG A 386 8.96 -7.02 2.35
CA ARG A 386 8.69 -8.45 2.14
C ARG A 386 9.87 -9.14 1.45
N ILE A 387 9.98 -10.45 1.64
CA ILE A 387 10.80 -11.27 0.75
C ILE A 387 10.23 -11.22 -0.67
N PHE A 388 11.06 -11.54 -1.66
CA PHE A 388 10.69 -11.42 -3.07
C PHE A 388 11.33 -12.50 -3.93
N GLN A 389 10.72 -12.79 -5.08
CA GLN A 389 11.27 -13.65 -6.12
C GLN A 389 12.30 -12.88 -6.98
N LEU A 390 13.24 -13.59 -7.61
CA LEU A 390 14.36 -12.97 -8.34
C LEU A 390 13.92 -12.03 -9.47
N GLU A 391 12.76 -12.27 -10.06
CA GLU A 391 12.15 -11.47 -11.11
C GLU A 391 11.84 -10.04 -10.65
N MET A 392 11.68 -9.84 -9.34
CA MET A 392 11.54 -8.50 -8.77
C MET A 392 12.80 -7.64 -8.94
N LEU A 393 13.98 -8.23 -9.17
CA LEU A 393 15.18 -7.49 -9.51
C LEU A 393 15.08 -6.87 -10.92
N LEU A 394 14.41 -7.55 -11.86
CA LEU A 394 14.13 -7.00 -13.19
C LEU A 394 13.17 -5.82 -13.07
N VAL A 395 12.12 -5.97 -12.26
CA VAL A 395 11.19 -4.89 -11.95
C VAL A 395 11.94 -3.72 -11.29
N LEU A 396 12.81 -3.98 -10.31
CA LEU A 396 13.61 -2.93 -9.67
C LEU A 396 14.44 -2.13 -10.69
N ILE A 397 15.16 -2.80 -11.59
CA ILE A 397 15.99 -2.14 -12.62
C ILE A 397 15.13 -1.29 -13.58
N MET A 398 13.88 -1.70 -13.82
CA MET A 398 12.95 -0.96 -14.67
C MET A 398 12.44 0.34 -14.03
N TYR A 399 12.15 0.32 -12.72
CA TYR A 399 11.57 1.48 -12.03
C TYR A 399 12.63 2.39 -11.35
N ALA A 400 13.69 1.82 -10.80
CA ALA A 400 14.68 2.55 -9.99
C ALA A 400 15.32 3.75 -10.72
N PRO A 401 15.72 3.68 -12.00
CA PRO A 401 16.32 4.82 -12.70
C PRO A 401 15.41 6.05 -12.77
N PHE A 402 14.10 5.83 -12.95
CA PHE A 402 13.11 6.90 -13.03
C PHE A 402 12.86 7.53 -11.65
N PHE A 403 12.70 6.69 -10.62
CA PHE A 403 12.56 7.19 -9.25
C PHE A 403 13.82 7.90 -8.76
N TYR A 404 15.00 7.46 -9.17
CA TYR A 404 16.27 8.08 -8.78
C TYR A 404 16.32 9.57 -9.10
N VAL A 405 15.66 10.02 -10.18
CA VAL A 405 15.52 11.47 -10.51
C VAL A 405 14.93 12.26 -9.33
N PHE A 406 13.85 11.75 -8.74
CA PHE A 406 13.21 12.37 -7.58
C PHE A 406 14.10 12.31 -6.34
N PHE A 407 14.68 11.15 -6.06
CA PHE A 407 15.48 10.93 -4.86
C PHE A 407 16.74 11.79 -4.88
N LEU A 408 17.42 11.90 -6.03
CA LEU A 408 18.57 12.79 -6.22
C LEU A 408 18.17 14.27 -6.10
N SER A 409 17.05 14.67 -6.70
CA SER A 409 16.49 16.02 -6.56
C SER A 409 16.15 16.35 -5.10
N ASN A 410 15.59 15.40 -4.35
CA ASN A 410 15.37 15.53 -2.92
C ASN A 410 16.70 15.69 -2.16
N SER A 411 17.67 14.82 -2.40
CA SER A 411 19.00 14.88 -1.77
C SER A 411 19.68 16.23 -2.02
N LEU A 412 19.64 16.74 -3.26
CA LEU A 412 20.19 18.06 -3.60
C LEU A 412 19.48 19.18 -2.85
N ARG A 413 18.15 19.19 -2.77
CA ARG A 413 17.40 20.24 -2.05
C ARG A 413 17.68 20.20 -0.55
N VAL A 414 17.59 19.03 0.07
CA VAL A 414 17.82 18.87 1.52
C VAL A 414 19.26 19.24 1.89
N ASN A 415 20.24 18.84 1.09
CA ASN A 415 21.65 19.05 1.38
C ASN A 415 22.22 20.39 0.88
N GLY A 416 21.70 20.88 -0.23
CA GLY A 416 22.18 22.08 -0.92
C GLY A 416 21.37 23.36 -0.63
N SER A 417 20.09 23.28 -0.25
CA SER A 417 19.27 24.48 0.04
C SER A 417 18.73 24.57 1.46
N MET A 418 18.62 23.45 2.18
CA MET A 418 18.02 23.44 3.52
C MET A 418 19.04 23.33 4.66
N ARG A 419 20.34 23.36 4.37
CA ARG A 419 21.41 23.33 5.37
C ARG A 419 21.98 24.74 5.55
N VAL A 420 21.37 25.51 6.45
CA VAL A 420 21.69 26.93 6.66
C VAL A 420 22.57 27.11 7.91
N LYS A 421 23.55 28.00 7.82
CA LYS A 421 24.47 28.33 8.92
C LYS A 421 23.69 28.74 10.18
N ASP A 422 24.08 28.15 11.31
CA ASP A 422 23.50 28.35 12.65
C ASP A 422 22.02 27.94 12.81
N GLN A 423 21.45 27.24 11.83
CA GLN A 423 20.13 26.64 11.97
C GLN A 423 20.25 25.29 12.72
N PRO A 424 19.41 25.02 13.74
CA PRO A 424 19.38 23.71 14.38
C PRO A 424 19.08 22.60 13.37
N GLU A 425 19.82 21.49 13.44
CA GLU A 425 19.71 20.38 12.50
C GLU A 425 18.31 19.74 12.50
N TRP A 426 17.70 19.59 13.69
CA TRP A 426 16.34 19.05 13.81
C TRP A 426 15.31 19.88 13.04
N LEU A 427 15.47 21.21 13.02
CA LEU A 427 14.57 22.12 12.31
C LEU A 427 14.78 22.03 10.80
N SER A 428 16.05 21.93 10.35
CA SER A 428 16.39 21.70 8.94
C SER A 428 15.76 20.39 8.43
N MET A 429 15.90 19.30 9.18
CA MET A 429 15.32 18.01 8.82
C MET A 429 13.78 18.03 8.85
N LEU A 430 13.16 18.73 9.81
CA LEU A 430 11.71 18.91 9.87
C LEU A 430 11.18 19.64 8.63
N ILE A 431 11.84 20.73 8.24
CA ILE A 431 11.52 21.47 7.00
C ILE A 431 11.71 20.57 5.79
N GLY A 432 12.77 19.75 5.75
CA GLY A 432 12.99 18.77 4.69
C GLY A 432 11.86 17.76 4.58
N GLY A 433 11.42 17.21 5.73
CA GLY A 433 10.30 16.26 5.81
C GLY A 433 9.01 16.84 5.25
N PHE A 434 8.57 17.99 5.75
CA PHE A 434 7.39 18.68 5.20
C PHE A 434 7.58 19.11 3.75
N GLY A 435 8.76 19.60 3.36
CA GLY A 435 9.06 19.99 1.99
C GLY A 435 8.98 18.84 0.99
N ASN A 436 9.10 17.59 1.47
CA ASN A 436 8.96 16.41 0.63
C ASN A 436 7.56 15.77 0.67
N SER A 437 6.75 16.02 1.70
CA SER A 437 5.46 15.33 1.90
C SER A 437 4.23 16.24 1.88
N LEU A 438 4.37 17.56 2.04
CA LEU A 438 3.23 18.47 2.26
C LEU A 438 2.22 18.44 1.10
N GLY A 439 2.69 18.39 -0.14
CA GLY A 439 1.80 18.29 -1.30
C GLY A 439 0.90 17.04 -1.26
N LEU A 440 1.45 15.90 -0.85
CA LEU A 440 0.67 14.66 -0.69
C LEU A 440 -0.26 14.71 0.53
N MET A 441 0.14 15.37 1.62
CA MET A 441 -0.71 15.60 2.79
C MET A 441 -1.93 16.46 2.44
N ILE A 442 -1.77 17.47 1.58
CA ILE A 442 -2.88 18.32 1.10
C ILE A 442 -3.92 17.50 0.34
N ILE A 443 -3.49 16.53 -0.48
CA ILE A 443 -4.42 15.62 -1.19
C ILE A 443 -5.27 14.84 -0.18
N ILE A 444 -4.65 14.23 0.83
CA ILE A 444 -5.38 13.50 1.88
C ILE A 444 -6.35 14.45 2.60
N LEU A 445 -5.91 15.65 2.96
CA LEU A 445 -6.75 16.64 3.64
C LEU A 445 -7.99 17.00 2.80
N ILE A 446 -7.82 17.32 1.52
CA ILE A 446 -8.94 17.65 0.62
C ILE A 446 -9.92 16.47 0.50
N GLN A 447 -9.40 15.25 0.28
CA GLN A 447 -10.20 14.04 0.15
C GLN A 447 -11.13 13.84 1.37
N TYR A 448 -10.58 13.98 2.58
CA TYR A 448 -11.30 13.68 3.81
C TYR A 448 -12.13 14.84 4.36
N LEU A 449 -11.77 16.10 4.09
CA LEU A 449 -12.64 17.24 4.41
C LEU A 449 -13.94 17.19 3.58
N VAL A 450 -13.83 16.84 2.30
CA VAL A 450 -15.00 16.67 1.42
C VAL A 450 -15.82 15.45 1.83
N PHE A 451 -15.16 14.35 2.20
CA PHE A 451 -15.86 13.18 2.73
C PHE A 451 -16.62 13.50 4.03
N ALA A 452 -16.00 14.18 4.98
CA ALA A 452 -16.62 14.58 6.25
C ALA A 452 -17.81 15.55 6.07
N SER A 453 -17.80 16.38 5.02
CA SER A 453 -18.88 17.34 4.76
C SER A 453 -20.02 16.78 3.93
N THR A 454 -19.75 15.84 3.03
CA THR A 454 -20.73 15.38 2.03
C THR A 454 -21.10 13.90 2.13
N GLY A 455 -20.35 13.11 2.89
CA GLY A 455 -20.41 11.64 2.87
C GLY A 455 -19.91 11.03 1.55
N THR A 456 -19.26 11.81 0.67
CA THR A 456 -18.64 11.34 -0.57
C THR A 456 -17.22 11.89 -0.69
N VAL A 457 -16.28 11.04 -1.09
CA VAL A 457 -14.89 11.46 -1.29
C VAL A 457 -14.73 12.41 -2.48
N PHE A 458 -13.74 13.30 -2.44
CA PHE A 458 -13.50 14.27 -3.51
C PHE A 458 -13.08 13.60 -4.83
N TRP A 459 -12.01 12.79 -4.83
CA TRP A 459 -11.58 12.05 -6.02
C TRP A 459 -12.26 10.69 -6.07
N THR A 460 -13.46 10.61 -6.63
CA THR A 460 -14.22 9.36 -6.75
C THR A 460 -13.59 8.35 -7.72
N THR A 461 -13.15 8.77 -8.91
CA THR A 461 -12.56 7.85 -9.90
C THR A 461 -11.22 7.26 -9.46
N ASN A 462 -10.42 8.05 -8.73
CA ASN A 462 -9.05 7.71 -8.33
C ASN A 462 -8.88 7.57 -6.81
N TRP A 463 -9.96 7.32 -6.07
CA TRP A 463 -9.94 7.24 -4.60
C TRP A 463 -8.92 6.21 -4.08
N LEU A 464 -8.80 5.04 -4.73
CA LEU A 464 -7.79 4.03 -4.38
C LEU A 464 -6.36 4.55 -4.51
N SER A 465 -6.09 5.43 -5.48
CA SER A 465 -4.78 6.06 -5.63
C SER A 465 -4.51 7.06 -4.49
N VAL A 466 -5.55 7.68 -3.93
CA VAL A 466 -5.43 8.52 -2.73
C VAL A 466 -5.17 7.66 -1.50
N ASN A 467 -5.82 6.50 -1.37
CA ASN A 467 -5.57 5.58 -0.25
C ASN A 467 -4.12 5.08 -0.21
N LEU A 468 -3.46 4.93 -1.36
CA LEU A 468 -2.03 4.60 -1.42
C LEU A 468 -1.15 5.63 -0.69
N LEU A 469 -1.60 6.89 -0.59
CA LEU A 469 -0.84 7.95 0.06
C LEU A 469 -0.68 7.72 1.57
N PHE A 470 -1.52 6.90 2.22
CA PHE A 470 -1.31 6.53 3.62
C PHE A 470 0.02 5.80 3.85
N ALA A 471 0.49 5.00 2.89
CA ALA A 471 1.79 4.34 2.97
C ALA A 471 2.92 5.24 2.45
N ILE A 472 2.67 6.02 1.39
CA ILE A 472 3.72 6.84 0.75
C ILE A 472 4.10 8.05 1.61
N VAL A 473 3.13 8.75 2.20
CA VAL A 473 3.38 10.01 2.94
C VAL A 473 4.38 9.85 4.09
N PRO A 474 4.26 8.84 4.98
CA PRO A 474 5.26 8.61 6.02
C PRO A 474 6.68 8.39 5.48
N MET A 475 6.81 7.58 4.42
CA MET A 475 8.12 7.32 3.79
C MET A 475 8.70 8.58 3.14
N MET A 476 7.86 9.39 2.49
CA MET A 476 8.28 10.65 1.90
C MET A 476 8.70 11.67 2.96
N PHE A 477 8.05 11.70 4.11
CA PHE A 477 8.45 12.57 5.21
C PHE A 477 9.82 12.18 5.78
N VAL A 478 10.11 10.88 5.89
CA VAL A 478 11.37 10.37 6.46
C VAL A 478 12.53 10.35 5.44
N LEU A 479 12.26 10.25 4.14
CA LEU A 479 13.29 10.21 3.09
C LEU A 479 14.41 11.29 3.21
N PRO A 480 14.10 12.58 3.43
CA PRO A 480 15.09 13.62 3.68
C PRO A 480 16.10 13.30 4.79
N TYR A 481 15.68 12.60 5.84
CA TYR A 481 16.52 12.27 6.99
C TYR A 481 17.61 11.27 6.57
N PHE A 482 17.25 10.24 5.81
CA PHE A 482 18.23 9.31 5.23
C PHE A 482 19.23 10.06 4.34
N ASN A 483 18.73 10.88 3.41
CA ASN A 483 19.59 11.67 2.53
C ASN A 483 20.55 12.58 3.31
N ARG A 484 20.09 13.17 4.42
CA ARG A 484 20.94 13.96 5.32
C ARG A 484 22.01 13.11 6.00
N TYR A 485 21.66 11.96 6.58
CA TYR A 485 22.62 11.08 7.25
C TYR A 485 23.71 10.59 6.30
N PHE A 486 23.35 10.14 5.10
CA PHE A 486 24.33 9.68 4.11
C PHE A 486 25.19 10.83 3.55
N PHE A 487 24.63 12.02 3.40
CA PHE A 487 25.40 13.21 3.04
C PHE A 487 26.42 13.56 4.14
N ASN A 488 26.04 13.50 5.41
CA ASN A 488 26.96 13.76 6.52
C ASN A 488 28.09 12.72 6.63
N MET A 489 27.93 11.53 6.04
CA MET A 489 28.98 10.51 5.98
C MET A 489 29.91 10.62 4.76
N SER A 490 29.39 11.14 3.64
CA SER A 490 30.10 11.15 2.34
C SER A 490 30.54 12.54 1.88
N GLY A 491 29.90 13.61 2.39
CA GLY A 491 30.04 14.96 1.88
C GLY A 491 29.42 15.18 0.49
N GLN A 492 28.68 14.18 -0.03
CA GLN A 492 28.17 14.16 -1.40
C GLN A 492 26.70 13.74 -1.46
N ILE A 493 25.98 14.21 -2.49
CA ILE A 493 24.52 14.01 -2.60
C ILE A 493 24.10 12.65 -3.16
N TYR A 494 25.02 11.77 -3.53
CA TYR A 494 24.75 10.57 -4.34
C TYR A 494 24.44 9.31 -3.53
N LEU A 495 25.16 9.08 -2.42
CA LEU A 495 25.07 7.83 -1.66
C LEU A 495 23.66 7.58 -1.09
N GLY A 496 23.06 8.62 -0.51
CA GLY A 496 21.72 8.55 0.07
C GLY A 496 20.63 8.19 -0.93
N PRO A 497 20.46 8.91 -2.04
CA PRO A 497 19.41 8.60 -3.01
C PRO A 497 19.62 7.25 -3.68
N MET A 498 20.86 6.80 -3.91
CA MET A 498 21.11 5.47 -4.48
C MET A 498 20.64 4.35 -3.54
N ILE A 499 21.03 4.39 -2.26
CA ILE A 499 20.60 3.38 -1.28
C ILE A 499 19.08 3.41 -1.09
N THR A 500 18.53 4.61 -0.85
CA THR A 500 17.09 4.75 -0.55
C THR A 500 16.22 4.44 -1.75
N THR A 501 16.65 4.73 -2.98
CA THR A 501 15.92 4.31 -4.20
C THR A 501 15.87 2.79 -4.28
N LEU A 502 17.00 2.08 -4.13
CA LEU A 502 17.00 0.61 -4.19
C LEU A 502 16.08 -0.01 -3.13
N VAL A 503 16.18 0.44 -1.88
CA VAL A 503 15.39 -0.12 -0.77
C VAL A 503 13.91 0.26 -0.89
N PHE A 504 13.58 1.55 -1.06
CA PHE A 504 12.19 2.01 -1.02
C PHE A 504 11.42 1.59 -2.28
N ILE A 505 12.06 1.52 -3.44
CA ILE A 505 11.39 1.07 -4.66
C ILE A 505 11.18 -0.44 -4.65
N MET A 506 12.07 -1.23 -4.06
CA MET A 506 11.79 -2.65 -3.85
C MET A 506 10.63 -2.87 -2.85
N ILE A 507 10.57 -2.08 -1.77
CA ILE A 507 9.40 -2.09 -0.85
C ILE A 507 8.12 -1.74 -1.62
N LEU A 508 8.12 -0.66 -2.39
CA LEU A 508 6.96 -0.25 -3.19
C LEU A 508 6.56 -1.33 -4.21
N SER A 509 7.53 -1.99 -4.84
CA SER A 509 7.30 -2.98 -5.89
C SER A 509 6.74 -4.29 -5.34
N THR A 510 7.09 -4.68 -4.12
CA THR A 510 6.64 -5.94 -3.48
C THR A 510 5.27 -5.84 -2.79
N ASN A 511 4.72 -4.63 -2.64
CA ASN A 511 3.40 -4.40 -2.02
C ASN A 511 2.30 -4.01 -3.01
N THR A 512 2.52 -4.29 -4.29
CA THR A 512 1.56 -3.96 -5.35
C THR A 512 1.32 -5.15 -6.26
N VAL A 513 0.30 -5.03 -7.11
CA VAL A 513 0.03 -6.02 -8.14
C VAL A 513 1.07 -5.91 -9.25
N LEU A 514 1.59 -7.07 -9.67
CA LEU A 514 2.61 -7.23 -10.70
C LEU A 514 2.06 -8.11 -11.83
N TYR A 515 1.84 -7.52 -13.01
CA TYR A 515 1.38 -8.26 -14.18
C TYR A 515 2.56 -8.73 -15.06
N LEU A 516 3.56 -9.40 -14.46
CA LEU A 516 4.69 -9.94 -15.22
C LEU A 516 4.32 -11.29 -15.86
N PRO A 517 4.67 -11.59 -17.13
CA PRO A 517 4.34 -12.86 -17.78
C PRO A 517 5.30 -13.99 -17.32
N LEU A 518 5.10 -14.48 -16.10
CA LEU A 518 5.85 -15.59 -15.49
C LEU A 518 5.07 -16.90 -15.50
#